data_AF-A0A2M9MJ29-F1
#
_entry.id   AF-A0A2M9MJ29-F1
#
_cell.length_a   1.000
_cell.length_b   1.000
_cell.length_c   1.000
_cell.angle_alpha   90.00
_cell.angle_beta   90.00
_cell.angle_gamma   90.00
#
_symmetry.space_group_name_H-M   'P 1'
#
loop_
_entity.id
_entity.type
_entity.pdbx_description
1 polymer ?
#
loop_
_entity_poly.entity_id
_entity_poly.type
_entity_poly.pdbx_seq_one_letter_code
_entity_poly.pdbx_strand_id
1 'polypeptide(L)'
;MARRRYRGKKRRTRGSSFFLGLLLIAAGVWWVVTTLFPNQTYTVPDWRGMDKPIFVQGELQEQPAQGSGEELLLPITIIQESVDANIRYEQETKSVLVTTSESVFRMKMDSTKGELNGKAVTIAYAPKLIDGIAYVPIKPLKQHYGVTVHEDTTTGAIILMRAGDSIQLAEAAPGNPEETVALRESGEKKSPIVLDMPAGERLRVWREEEGRLFVQADNGYTGYVPKEQVKLGDVKEIPTLAQTPSRAELEWKDKSVNLAWEAVYNKNPSTDSIGELPGVNVVSPTWFSIVDGEGTVKSKAVKQYVSWAHNRNMEVWGLMDNSFDPDMTTEALSTFDRRWHIIKQMLAYAKQYKLDGINIDFENVHTKDKDHVVQFVREMKPLAKARGLIVSIDVTPKSNSEMWSLFLDRKRLGETIDYMMVMAYDEHWATSPKAGSVSSLPWAEQSVRRIMEEDAVPSSKLVLGVPLYTRVWTETSEAGEAKVSSKAIGMEKLQTLLKEKKVKGSLDASTGQNYVQFTEGESIMKIWMEDDTSLQSRVNMAKKLKLGGIASWNRSFAIPETWHVLKTIHD
;
A
#
# COMPACT_ATOMS: atom_id res chain seq x y z
N MET A 1 66.10 48.21 -77.16
CA MET A 1 64.95 47.75 -76.34
C MET A 1 65.17 46.31 -75.90
N ALA A 2 65.34 46.03 -74.60
CA ALA A 2 65.01 44.74 -73.96
C ALA A 2 65.25 44.85 -72.45
N ARG A 3 64.17 44.84 -71.66
CA ARG A 3 64.16 44.86 -70.19
C ARG A 3 64.71 43.54 -69.64
N ARG A 4 65.66 43.57 -68.68
CA ARG A 4 66.05 42.40 -67.88
C ARG A 4 65.56 42.54 -66.44
N ARG A 5 64.56 41.74 -66.10
CA ARG A 5 63.97 41.55 -64.77
C ARG A 5 64.99 40.88 -63.83
N TYR A 6 65.22 41.48 -62.66
CA TYR A 6 65.96 40.86 -61.56
C TYR A 6 65.01 39.93 -60.79
N ARG A 7 65.40 38.65 -60.67
CA ARG A 7 64.57 37.57 -60.08
C ARG A 7 65.11 37.28 -58.68
N GLY A 8 64.44 37.80 -57.64
CA GLY A 8 64.77 37.50 -56.24
C GLY A 8 64.48 36.03 -55.91
N LYS A 9 65.50 35.32 -55.43
CA LYS A 9 65.39 33.93 -54.93
C LYS A 9 64.52 33.92 -53.65
N LYS A 10 63.29 33.38 -53.75
CA LYS A 10 62.52 32.94 -52.57
C LYS A 10 63.20 31.69 -51.99
N ARG A 11 63.80 31.82 -50.80
CA ARG A 11 64.31 30.70 -50.00
C ARG A 11 63.10 29.86 -49.57
N ARG A 12 62.89 28.71 -50.22
CA ARG A 12 61.84 27.74 -49.87
C ARG A 12 62.22 27.11 -48.54
N THR A 13 61.56 27.49 -47.46
CA THR A 13 61.63 26.85 -46.13
C THR A 13 61.06 25.44 -46.23
N ARG A 14 61.91 24.49 -46.64
CA ARG A 14 61.57 23.06 -46.78
C ARG A 14 61.34 22.34 -45.43
N GLY A 15 61.50 23.05 -44.31
CA GLY A 15 61.20 22.55 -42.97
C GLY A 15 59.70 22.51 -42.67
N SER A 16 58.92 23.55 -42.98
CA SER A 16 57.55 23.67 -42.42
C SER A 16 56.57 22.63 -42.95
N SER A 17 56.73 22.12 -44.18
CA SER A 17 55.87 21.09 -44.75
C SER A 17 56.12 19.69 -44.18
N PHE A 18 57.35 19.40 -43.74
CA PHE A 18 57.69 18.12 -43.10
C PHE A 18 57.17 18.08 -41.65
N PHE A 19 57.33 19.20 -40.92
CA PHE A 19 56.76 19.35 -39.58
C PHE A 19 55.21 19.31 -39.60
N LEU A 20 54.57 19.88 -40.63
CA LEU A 20 53.12 19.81 -40.78
C LEU A 20 52.62 18.37 -41.06
N GLY A 21 53.36 17.60 -41.87
CA GLY A 21 53.06 16.19 -42.11
C GLY A 21 53.19 15.32 -40.85
N LEU A 22 54.24 15.54 -40.04
CA LEU A 22 54.41 14.87 -38.75
C LEU A 22 53.32 15.25 -37.75
N LEU A 23 52.88 16.52 -37.71
CA LEU A 23 51.76 16.96 -36.87
C LEU A 23 50.44 16.31 -37.28
N LEU A 24 50.18 16.12 -38.58
CA LEU A 24 48.97 15.45 -39.04
C LEU A 24 48.98 13.95 -38.74
N ILE A 25 50.14 13.29 -38.83
CA ILE A 25 50.29 11.88 -38.40
C ILE A 25 50.11 11.78 -36.89
N ALA A 26 50.74 12.66 -36.11
CA ALA A 26 50.57 12.69 -34.66
C ALA A 26 49.11 12.97 -34.27
N ALA A 27 48.42 13.87 -34.97
CA ALA A 27 47.01 14.15 -34.77
C ALA A 27 46.12 12.96 -35.18
N GLY A 28 46.46 12.25 -36.26
CA GLY A 28 45.75 11.05 -36.70
C GLY A 28 45.94 9.87 -35.73
N VAL A 29 47.15 9.65 -35.22
CA VAL A 29 47.45 8.66 -34.17
C VAL A 29 46.75 9.06 -32.88
N TRP A 30 46.82 10.33 -32.48
CA TRP A 30 46.11 10.83 -31.30
C TRP A 30 44.60 10.66 -31.45
N TRP A 31 44.02 10.94 -32.61
CA TRP A 31 42.61 10.72 -32.89
C TRP A 31 42.25 9.23 -32.81
N VAL A 32 43.03 8.34 -33.42
CA VAL A 32 42.83 6.88 -33.33
C VAL A 32 42.90 6.38 -31.88
N VAL A 33 43.91 6.80 -31.12
CA VAL A 33 44.08 6.44 -29.71
C VAL A 33 42.93 6.98 -28.85
N THR A 34 42.54 8.23 -29.09
CA THR A 34 41.47 8.89 -28.33
C THR A 34 40.07 8.47 -28.74
N THR A 35 39.86 7.79 -29.87
CA THR A 35 38.54 7.33 -30.30
C THR A 35 38.34 5.82 -30.22
N LEU A 36 39.36 5.02 -30.56
CA LEU A 36 39.21 3.57 -30.69
C LEU A 36 39.69 2.77 -29.48
N PHE A 37 40.69 3.26 -28.74
CA PHE A 37 41.25 2.53 -27.61
C PHE A 37 40.52 2.84 -26.29
N PRO A 38 40.28 1.86 -25.41
CA PRO A 38 39.71 2.13 -24.09
C PRO A 38 40.62 3.02 -23.24
N ASN A 39 40.04 3.74 -22.28
CA ASN A 39 40.84 4.45 -21.29
C ASN A 39 41.54 3.46 -20.34
N GLN A 40 42.76 3.77 -19.92
CA GLN A 40 43.57 2.99 -18.97
C GLN A 40 43.81 3.73 -17.64
N THR A 41 43.17 4.88 -17.42
CA THR A 41 43.24 5.55 -16.11
C THR A 41 42.39 4.81 -15.10
N TYR A 42 42.89 4.76 -13.87
CA TYR A 42 42.19 4.21 -12.72
C TYR A 42 41.55 5.31 -11.90
N THR A 43 40.42 5.02 -11.27
CA THR A 43 39.82 5.84 -10.23
C THR A 43 39.54 4.99 -9.01
N VAL A 44 39.60 5.60 -7.84
CA VAL A 44 39.23 4.96 -6.57
C VAL A 44 37.80 5.40 -6.26
N PRO A 45 36.83 4.49 -6.14
CA PRO A 45 35.47 4.87 -5.80
C PRO A 45 35.41 5.63 -4.47
N ASP A 46 34.53 6.64 -4.38
CA ASP A 46 34.41 7.52 -3.21
C ASP A 46 34.09 6.79 -1.90
N TRP A 47 33.48 5.61 -2.00
CA TRP A 47 33.18 4.77 -0.83
C TRP A 47 34.40 4.07 -0.23
N ARG A 48 35.53 4.00 -0.94
CA ARG A 48 36.74 3.35 -0.43
C ARG A 48 37.30 4.16 0.74
N GLY A 49 37.35 3.52 1.90
CA GLY A 49 37.74 4.15 3.16
C GLY A 49 36.56 4.47 4.07
N MET A 50 35.32 4.36 3.57
CA MET A 50 34.14 4.32 4.46
C MET A 50 34.15 3.01 5.24
N ASP A 51 33.82 3.08 6.53
CA ASP A 51 33.56 1.89 7.34
C ASP A 51 32.14 1.39 7.05
N LYS A 52 32.01 0.11 6.67
CA LYS A 52 30.75 -0.58 6.37
C LYS A 52 29.79 0.14 5.39
N PRO A 53 30.22 0.51 4.17
CA PRO A 53 29.34 1.10 3.17
C PRO A 53 28.24 0.10 2.76
N ILE A 54 27.00 0.59 2.67
CA ILE A 54 25.85 -0.24 2.26
C ILE A 54 25.56 -0.03 0.79
N PHE A 55 25.25 -1.12 0.09
CA PHE A 55 24.79 -1.13 -1.28
C PHE A 55 23.43 -1.81 -1.37
N VAL A 56 22.50 -1.19 -2.09
CA VAL A 56 21.21 -1.77 -2.46
C VAL A 56 21.14 -1.75 -3.98
N GLN A 57 20.97 -2.92 -4.61
CA GLN A 57 20.96 -3.05 -6.08
C GLN A 57 22.18 -2.44 -6.78
N GLY A 58 23.35 -2.51 -6.13
CA GLY A 58 24.60 -1.94 -6.64
C GLY A 58 24.74 -0.43 -6.46
N GLU A 59 23.79 0.24 -5.82
CA GLU A 59 23.87 1.68 -5.54
C GLU A 59 24.29 1.92 -4.09
N LEU A 60 25.32 2.75 -3.91
CA LEU A 60 25.82 3.16 -2.61
C LEU A 60 24.76 3.96 -1.86
N GLN A 61 24.55 3.63 -0.60
CA GLN A 61 23.62 4.33 0.28
C GLN A 61 24.34 5.40 1.11
N GLU A 62 23.62 6.43 1.54
CA GLU A 62 24.19 7.58 2.25
C GLU A 62 24.81 7.20 3.60
N GLN A 63 24.10 6.38 4.40
CA GLN A 63 24.55 6.01 5.73
C GLN A 63 25.21 4.63 5.75
N PRO A 64 26.37 4.45 6.41
CA PRO A 64 26.99 3.15 6.57
C PRO A 64 26.25 2.29 7.59
N ALA A 65 26.47 0.97 7.53
CA ALA A 65 26.08 0.05 8.60
C ALA A 65 26.97 0.22 9.83
N GLN A 66 26.62 -0.48 10.92
CA GLN A 66 27.43 -0.51 12.13
C GLN A 66 27.62 -1.95 12.60
N GLY A 67 28.83 -2.30 13.04
CA GLY A 67 29.17 -3.67 13.45
C GLY A 67 29.40 -4.62 12.28
N SER A 68 29.35 -5.93 12.54
CA SER A 68 29.62 -6.98 11.55
C SER A 68 28.90 -8.28 11.91
N GLY A 69 28.72 -9.15 10.92
CA GLY A 69 28.14 -10.47 11.08
C GLY A 69 26.73 -10.41 11.69
N GLU A 70 26.55 -11.11 12.81
CA GLU A 70 25.26 -11.14 13.51
C GLU A 70 24.99 -9.88 14.34
N GLU A 71 26.02 -9.06 14.64
CA GLU A 71 25.88 -7.78 15.37
C GLU A 71 25.53 -6.61 14.44
N LEU A 72 25.51 -6.84 13.13
CA LEU A 72 25.30 -5.80 12.13
C LEU A 72 23.98 -5.05 12.38
N LEU A 73 24.07 -3.73 12.41
CA LEU A 73 22.95 -2.82 12.51
C LEU A 73 22.83 -2.02 11.20
N LEU A 74 21.62 -1.92 10.67
CA LEU A 74 21.32 -1.14 9.47
C LEU A 74 20.58 0.16 9.83
N PRO A 75 20.89 1.29 9.17
CA PRO A 75 20.13 2.52 9.32
C PRO A 75 18.64 2.32 9.01
N ILE A 76 17.76 2.90 9.82
CA ILE A 76 16.31 2.80 9.63
C ILE A 76 15.85 3.40 8.29
N THR A 77 16.52 4.45 7.83
CA THR A 77 16.26 5.14 6.56
C THR A 77 16.40 4.18 5.39
N ILE A 78 17.52 3.46 5.32
CA ILE A 78 17.78 2.50 4.25
C ILE A 78 16.77 1.36 4.27
N ILE A 79 16.45 0.81 5.43
CA ILE A 79 15.47 -0.30 5.50
C ILE A 79 14.04 0.17 5.20
N GLN A 80 13.69 1.43 5.48
CA GLN A 80 12.41 2.00 5.09
C GLN A 80 12.30 2.13 3.57
N GLU A 81 13.36 2.62 2.92
CA GLU A 81 13.41 2.81 1.47
C GLU A 81 13.48 1.48 0.72
N SER A 82 14.30 0.54 1.22
CA SER A 82 14.59 -0.69 0.50
C SER A 82 13.70 -1.86 0.92
N VAL A 83 13.30 -1.99 2.18
CA VAL A 83 12.63 -3.20 2.71
C VAL A 83 11.15 -2.98 2.95
N ASP A 84 10.79 -2.03 3.82
CA ASP A 84 9.40 -1.73 4.16
C ASP A 84 9.29 -0.33 4.76
N ALA A 85 8.65 0.58 4.02
CA ALA A 85 8.45 1.98 4.39
C ALA A 85 7.66 2.17 5.70
N ASN A 86 7.00 1.12 6.20
CA ASN A 86 6.22 1.16 7.43
C ASN A 86 7.02 0.75 8.68
N ILE A 87 8.28 0.29 8.54
CA ILE A 87 9.18 0.18 9.69
C ILE A 87 9.33 1.57 10.28
N ARG A 88 9.24 1.70 11.61
CA ARG A 88 9.29 3.02 12.23
C ARG A 88 9.94 3.02 13.59
N TYR A 89 10.60 4.14 13.87
CA TYR A 89 11.08 4.51 15.18
C TYR A 89 10.07 5.48 15.81
N GLU A 90 9.51 5.11 16.96
CA GLU A 90 8.71 6.02 17.78
C GLU A 90 9.59 6.66 18.85
N GLN A 91 9.75 7.98 18.78
CA GLN A 91 10.58 8.74 19.71
C GLN A 91 10.03 8.69 21.14
N GLU A 92 8.71 8.86 21.31
CA GLU A 92 8.04 8.89 22.61
C GLU A 92 8.22 7.58 23.39
N THR A 93 8.03 6.45 22.70
CA THR A 93 8.17 5.12 23.31
C THR A 93 9.58 4.54 23.20
N LYS A 94 10.52 5.28 22.59
CA LYS A 94 11.89 4.85 22.26
C LYS A 94 11.93 3.42 21.73
N SER A 95 11.11 3.15 20.72
CA SER A 95 10.92 1.81 20.19
C SER A 95 11.02 1.78 18.68
N VAL A 96 11.70 0.77 18.14
CA VAL A 96 11.62 0.41 16.72
C VAL A 96 10.54 -0.66 16.55
N LEU A 97 9.69 -0.46 15.57
CA LEU A 97 8.57 -1.34 15.25
C LEU A 97 8.78 -1.94 13.88
N VAL A 98 8.85 -3.27 13.87
CA VAL A 98 8.92 -4.11 12.67
C VAL A 98 7.62 -4.89 12.61
N THR A 99 6.78 -4.59 11.62
CA THR A 99 5.44 -5.18 11.51
C THR A 99 5.27 -5.79 10.13
N THR A 100 4.93 -7.07 10.09
CA THR A 100 4.76 -7.87 8.88
C THR A 100 3.38 -8.53 8.86
N SER A 101 3.04 -9.25 7.79
CA SER A 101 1.77 -9.99 7.68
C SER A 101 1.59 -11.08 8.76
N GLU A 102 2.68 -11.51 9.40
CA GLU A 102 2.68 -12.59 10.39
C GLU A 102 2.98 -12.13 11.83
N SER A 103 3.56 -10.93 12.00
CA SER A 103 4.04 -10.52 13.31
C SER A 103 4.17 -9.02 13.53
N VAL A 104 4.03 -8.61 14.78
CA VAL A 104 4.38 -7.29 15.31
C VAL A 104 5.56 -7.46 16.26
N PHE A 105 6.69 -6.85 15.92
CA PHE A 105 7.89 -6.87 16.75
C PHE A 105 8.26 -5.47 17.20
N ARG A 106 8.16 -5.24 18.52
CA ARG A 106 8.67 -4.04 19.17
C ARG A 106 10.04 -4.30 19.79
N MET A 107 11.02 -3.48 19.44
CA MET A 107 12.36 -3.49 20.03
C MET A 107 12.60 -2.16 20.73
N LYS A 108 13.05 -2.18 21.99
CA LYS A 108 13.36 -0.97 22.74
C LYS A 108 14.79 -0.52 22.43
N MET A 109 14.99 0.79 22.26
CA MET A 109 16.33 1.36 22.09
C MET A 109 17.24 0.99 23.25
N ASP A 110 18.49 0.66 22.94
CA ASP A 110 19.57 0.38 23.90
C ASP A 110 19.26 -0.75 24.90
N SER A 111 18.32 -1.64 24.53
CA SER A 111 17.86 -2.74 25.35
C SER A 111 17.74 -4.02 24.52
N THR A 112 18.20 -5.13 25.08
CA THR A 112 18.00 -6.48 24.53
C THR A 112 16.61 -7.04 24.81
N LYS A 113 15.73 -6.27 25.48
CA LYS A 113 14.34 -6.64 25.72
C LYS A 113 13.46 -6.14 24.57
N GLY A 114 12.66 -7.04 24.01
CA GLY A 114 11.65 -6.72 23.02
C GLY A 114 10.33 -7.46 23.27
N GLU A 115 9.36 -7.23 22.40
CA GLU A 115 8.05 -7.88 22.43
C GLU A 115 7.67 -8.36 21.04
N LEU A 116 7.49 -9.67 20.88
CA LEU A 116 7.00 -10.30 19.66
C LEU A 116 5.54 -10.72 19.86
N ASN A 117 4.63 -10.14 19.09
CA ASN A 117 3.18 -10.35 19.21
C ASN A 117 2.67 -10.15 20.66
N GLY A 118 3.25 -9.17 21.35
CA GLY A 118 2.95 -8.84 22.74
C GLY A 118 3.56 -9.78 23.80
N LYS A 119 4.36 -10.76 23.39
CA LYS A 119 5.10 -11.64 24.31
C LYS A 119 6.52 -11.12 24.47
N ALA A 120 6.99 -11.02 25.70
CA ALA A 120 8.36 -10.62 25.98
C ALA A 120 9.36 -11.60 25.33
N VAL A 121 10.36 -11.05 24.65
CA VAL A 121 11.46 -11.78 24.03
C VAL A 121 12.78 -11.09 24.34
N THR A 122 13.88 -11.84 24.29
CA THR A 122 15.24 -11.28 24.37
C THR A 122 15.87 -11.34 22.99
N ILE A 123 16.37 -10.21 22.51
CA ILE A 123 17.15 -10.10 21.27
C ILE A 123 18.63 -10.09 21.60
N ALA A 124 19.45 -10.58 20.66
CA ALA A 124 20.90 -10.65 20.85
C ALA A 124 21.54 -9.26 20.89
N TYR A 125 21.09 -8.36 20.02
CA TYR A 125 21.63 -7.00 19.87
C TYR A 125 20.50 -6.00 19.91
N ALA A 126 20.72 -4.90 20.64
CA ALA A 126 19.75 -3.82 20.77
C ALA A 126 19.80 -2.88 19.56
N PRO A 127 18.66 -2.31 19.13
CA PRO A 127 18.69 -1.14 18.26
C PRO A 127 19.33 0.05 18.98
N LYS A 128 20.04 0.90 18.23
CA LYS A 128 20.81 2.04 18.76
C LYS A 128 20.45 3.33 18.07
N LEU A 129 20.52 4.45 18.78
CA LEU A 129 20.39 5.77 18.18
C LEU A 129 21.79 6.34 17.97
N ILE A 130 22.18 6.58 16.73
CA ILE A 130 23.51 7.08 16.36
C ILE A 130 23.30 8.31 15.50
N ASP A 131 23.80 9.46 15.94
CA ASP A 131 23.65 10.75 15.26
C ASP A 131 22.20 11.09 14.87
N GLY A 132 21.25 10.71 15.74
CA GLY A 132 19.81 10.93 15.53
C GLY A 132 19.12 9.90 14.62
N ILE A 133 19.86 8.94 14.06
CA ILE A 133 19.33 7.88 13.20
C ILE A 133 19.20 6.59 14.00
N ALA A 134 18.03 5.93 13.91
CA ALA A 134 17.85 4.63 14.53
C ALA A 134 18.52 3.55 13.68
N TYR A 135 19.30 2.69 14.33
CA TYR A 135 20.00 1.56 13.74
C TYR A 135 19.36 0.27 14.23
N VAL A 136 18.94 -0.58 13.30
CA VAL A 136 18.12 -1.78 13.54
C VAL A 136 18.96 -3.05 13.35
N PRO A 137 18.93 -4.00 14.29
CA PRO A 137 19.68 -5.25 14.16
C PRO A 137 19.26 -6.08 12.95
N ILE A 138 20.24 -6.66 12.25
CA ILE A 138 20.00 -7.44 11.02
C ILE A 138 19.19 -8.72 11.27
N LYS A 139 19.36 -9.34 12.44
CA LYS A 139 18.77 -10.65 12.73
C LYS A 139 17.24 -10.64 12.71
N PRO A 140 16.54 -9.73 13.41
CA PRO A 140 15.09 -9.52 13.24
C PRO A 140 14.69 -9.28 11.79
N LEU A 141 15.44 -8.48 11.03
CA LEU A 141 15.12 -8.22 9.63
C LEU A 141 15.20 -9.49 8.77
N LYS A 142 16.25 -10.30 8.95
CA LYS A 142 16.38 -11.63 8.30
C LYS A 142 15.19 -12.53 8.64
N GLN A 143 14.81 -12.58 9.91
CA GLN A 143 13.77 -13.47 10.42
C GLN A 143 12.35 -13.07 9.99
N HIS A 144 12.06 -11.77 9.93
CA HIS A 144 10.70 -11.27 9.72
C HIS A 144 10.44 -10.71 8.31
N TYR A 145 11.48 -10.24 7.61
CA TYR A 145 11.38 -9.77 6.23
C TYR A 145 12.10 -10.65 5.21
N GLY A 146 12.92 -11.61 5.63
CA GLY A 146 13.68 -12.47 4.72
C GLY A 146 14.81 -11.73 3.99
N VAL A 147 15.25 -10.58 4.51
CA VAL A 147 16.40 -9.87 3.93
C VAL A 147 17.66 -10.71 4.04
N THR A 148 18.55 -10.59 3.07
CA THR A 148 19.86 -11.24 3.05
C THR A 148 20.93 -10.17 2.92
N VAL A 149 22.04 -10.35 3.64
CA VAL A 149 23.19 -9.46 3.54
C VAL A 149 24.41 -10.29 3.15
N HIS A 150 25.18 -9.78 2.19
CA HIS A 150 26.55 -10.21 1.96
C HIS A 150 27.49 -9.15 2.55
N GLU A 151 28.40 -9.57 3.40
CA GLU A 151 29.44 -8.72 3.99
C GLU A 151 30.79 -9.18 3.50
N ASP A 152 31.55 -8.27 2.88
CA ASP A 152 32.94 -8.51 2.53
C ASP A 152 33.86 -8.04 3.65
N THR A 153 34.74 -8.91 4.12
CA THR A 153 35.65 -8.62 5.22
C THR A 153 36.87 -7.79 4.81
N THR A 154 37.17 -7.72 3.50
CA THR A 154 38.34 -7.00 2.99
C THR A 154 38.05 -5.51 2.84
N THR A 155 36.89 -5.18 2.27
CA THR A 155 36.48 -3.81 1.97
C THR A 155 35.48 -3.26 2.98
N GLY A 156 34.85 -4.13 3.76
CA GLY A 156 33.75 -3.78 4.66
C GLY A 156 32.39 -3.64 3.96
N ALA A 157 32.30 -3.84 2.65
CA ALA A 157 31.07 -3.62 1.90
C ALA A 157 29.92 -4.51 2.39
N ILE A 158 28.74 -3.90 2.53
CA ILE A 158 27.48 -4.54 2.93
C ILE A 158 26.53 -4.50 1.75
N ILE A 159 26.26 -5.64 1.12
CA ILE A 159 25.30 -5.75 0.01
C ILE A 159 23.98 -6.27 0.59
N LEU A 160 22.98 -5.39 0.65
CA LEU A 160 21.65 -5.70 1.12
C LEU A 160 20.77 -6.19 -0.05
N MET A 161 20.18 -7.38 0.12
CA MET A 161 19.28 -8.02 -0.82
C MET A 161 17.96 -8.33 -0.13
N ARG A 162 16.86 -8.14 -0.83
CA ARG A 162 15.50 -8.25 -0.28
C ARG A 162 14.90 -9.60 -0.61
N ALA A 163 13.98 -10.05 0.23
CA ALA A 163 13.14 -11.19 -0.09
C ALA A 163 12.43 -10.97 -1.43
N GLY A 164 12.49 -11.96 -2.32
CA GLY A 164 11.91 -11.91 -3.67
C GLY A 164 12.78 -11.26 -4.74
N ASP A 165 13.96 -10.71 -4.40
CA ASP A 165 14.89 -10.24 -5.43
C ASP A 165 15.37 -11.43 -6.31
N SER A 166 15.32 -11.26 -7.62
CA SER A 166 15.92 -12.18 -8.61
C SER A 166 17.22 -11.57 -9.13
N ILE A 167 18.34 -12.17 -8.76
CA ILE A 167 19.68 -11.61 -9.03
C ILE A 167 20.40 -12.51 -10.02
N GLN A 168 20.68 -11.99 -11.21
CA GLN A 168 21.47 -12.70 -12.21
C GLN A 168 22.93 -12.78 -11.74
N LEU A 169 23.42 -13.99 -11.47
CA LEU A 169 24.83 -14.20 -11.14
C LEU A 169 25.66 -14.27 -12.42
N ALA A 170 26.94 -13.91 -12.30
CA ALA A 170 27.86 -13.86 -13.40
C ALA A 170 29.30 -14.05 -12.94
N GLU A 171 30.17 -14.36 -13.89
CA GLU A 171 31.61 -14.45 -13.68
C GLU A 171 32.34 -13.62 -14.75
N ALA A 172 33.41 -12.92 -14.36
CA ALA A 172 34.30 -12.27 -15.32
C ALA A 172 34.96 -13.34 -16.22
N ALA A 173 34.86 -13.16 -17.54
CA ALA A 173 35.32 -14.12 -18.54
C ALA A 173 36.16 -13.41 -19.61
N PRO A 174 37.44 -13.13 -19.33
CA PRO A 174 38.35 -12.57 -20.33
C PRO A 174 38.57 -13.59 -21.47
N GLY A 175 38.93 -13.09 -22.66
CA GLY A 175 39.24 -13.96 -23.81
C GLY A 175 40.48 -14.83 -23.58
N ASN A 176 41.38 -14.41 -22.70
CA ASN A 176 42.54 -15.16 -22.21
C ASN A 176 42.45 -15.28 -20.69
N PRO A 177 42.49 -16.49 -20.09
CA PRO A 177 42.42 -16.69 -18.64
C PRO A 177 43.54 -16.01 -17.82
N GLU A 178 44.67 -15.65 -18.44
CA GLU A 178 45.76 -14.90 -17.79
C GLU A 178 45.52 -13.38 -17.75
N GLU A 179 44.49 -12.88 -18.43
CA GLU A 179 44.12 -11.46 -18.47
C GLU A 179 43.03 -11.11 -17.44
N THR A 180 42.79 -9.81 -17.27
CA THR A 180 41.71 -9.27 -16.44
C THR A 180 40.62 -8.63 -17.29
N VAL A 181 39.43 -8.53 -16.71
CA VAL A 181 38.30 -7.77 -17.25
C VAL A 181 38.19 -6.46 -16.49
N ALA A 182 38.30 -5.34 -17.20
CA ALA A 182 38.22 -4.02 -16.59
C ALA A 182 36.77 -3.65 -16.25
N LEU A 183 36.48 -3.43 -14.97
CA LEU A 183 35.23 -2.84 -14.49
C LEU A 183 35.36 -1.31 -14.53
N ARG A 184 34.42 -0.63 -15.19
CA ARG A 184 34.49 0.83 -15.42
C ARG A 184 33.42 1.59 -14.65
N GLU A 185 33.70 2.83 -14.29
CA GLU A 185 32.77 3.67 -13.53
C GLU A 185 31.45 3.95 -14.28
N SER A 186 31.52 4.12 -15.60
CA SER A 186 30.36 4.29 -16.48
C SER A 186 30.42 3.39 -17.70
N GLY A 187 29.30 3.30 -18.43
CA GLY A 187 29.22 2.55 -19.68
C GLY A 187 30.14 3.07 -20.78
N GLU A 188 30.77 4.24 -20.65
CA GLU A 188 31.64 4.75 -21.70
C GLU A 188 32.96 3.98 -21.80
N LYS A 189 33.42 3.69 -23.02
CA LYS A 189 34.76 3.08 -23.25
C LYS A 189 35.90 3.93 -22.68
N LYS A 190 35.65 5.23 -22.47
CA LYS A 190 36.60 6.20 -21.94
C LYS A 190 36.48 6.42 -20.43
N SER A 191 35.51 5.78 -19.80
CA SER A 191 35.36 5.83 -18.35
C SER A 191 36.58 5.20 -17.65
N PRO A 192 37.06 5.78 -16.53
CA PRO A 192 38.11 5.19 -15.71
C PRO A 192 37.77 3.76 -15.22
N ILE A 193 38.82 2.99 -14.95
CA ILE A 193 38.71 1.64 -14.40
C ILE A 193 38.65 1.74 -12.87
N VAL A 194 37.69 1.05 -12.26
CA VAL A 194 37.54 0.97 -10.80
C VAL A 194 38.12 -0.32 -10.23
N LEU A 195 38.12 -1.41 -11.02
CA LEU A 195 38.63 -2.72 -10.61
C LEU A 195 39.05 -3.53 -11.85
N ASP A 196 40.21 -4.18 -11.78
CA ASP A 196 40.59 -5.23 -12.73
C ASP A 196 40.16 -6.58 -12.15
N MET A 197 39.22 -7.23 -12.83
CA MET A 197 38.61 -8.47 -12.37
C MET A 197 39.34 -9.67 -12.98
N PRO A 198 39.91 -10.58 -12.18
CA PRO A 198 40.48 -11.81 -12.71
C PRO A 198 39.40 -12.71 -13.32
N ALA A 199 39.81 -13.66 -14.17
CA ALA A 199 38.90 -14.68 -14.68
C ALA A 199 38.20 -15.43 -13.53
N GLY A 200 36.88 -15.57 -13.60
CA GLY A 200 36.05 -16.19 -12.56
C GLY A 200 35.64 -15.29 -11.41
N GLU A 201 36.01 -13.99 -11.42
CA GLU A 201 35.53 -13.03 -10.41
C GLU A 201 34.01 -13.02 -10.35
N ARG A 202 33.44 -13.17 -9.15
CA ARG A 202 32.00 -13.35 -8.96
C ARG A 202 31.28 -12.01 -9.02
N LEU A 203 30.20 -11.97 -9.80
CA LEU A 203 29.45 -10.77 -10.09
C LEU A 203 27.96 -10.97 -9.87
N ARG A 204 27.30 -9.91 -9.41
CA ARG A 204 25.85 -9.72 -9.48
C ARG A 204 25.56 -8.75 -10.61
N VAL A 205 24.66 -9.09 -11.52
CA VAL A 205 24.20 -8.20 -12.59
C VAL A 205 22.92 -7.50 -12.12
N TRP A 206 22.93 -6.17 -12.13
CA TRP A 206 21.80 -5.35 -11.69
C TRP A 206 21.03 -4.73 -12.85
N ARG A 207 21.73 -4.31 -13.91
CA ARG A 207 21.13 -3.69 -15.11
C ARG A 207 21.88 -4.10 -16.36
N GLU A 208 21.20 -4.09 -17.51
CA GLU A 208 21.80 -4.23 -18.84
C GLU A 208 21.43 -3.00 -19.68
N GLU A 209 22.44 -2.34 -20.26
CA GLU A 209 22.30 -1.13 -21.06
C GLU A 209 23.25 -1.22 -22.28
N GLU A 210 22.69 -1.20 -23.49
CA GLU A 210 23.46 -1.14 -24.75
C GLU A 210 24.59 -2.18 -24.88
N GLY A 211 24.32 -3.44 -24.49
CA GLY A 211 25.31 -4.52 -24.54
C GLY A 211 26.35 -4.49 -23.42
N ARG A 212 26.16 -3.65 -22.41
CA ARG A 212 26.96 -3.62 -21.18
C ARG A 212 26.11 -4.00 -19.98
N LEU A 213 26.76 -4.57 -18.98
CA LEU A 213 26.16 -4.97 -17.73
C LEU A 213 26.64 -4.02 -16.63
N PHE A 214 25.73 -3.44 -15.87
CA PHE A 214 26.04 -2.83 -14.58
C PHE A 214 26.10 -3.95 -13.55
N VAL A 215 27.29 -4.21 -13.02
CA VAL A 215 27.60 -5.34 -12.16
C VAL A 215 28.18 -4.89 -10.83
N GLN A 216 28.09 -5.77 -9.84
CA GLN A 216 28.72 -5.62 -8.53
C GLN A 216 29.49 -6.87 -8.15
N ALA A 217 30.77 -6.71 -7.82
CA ALA A 217 31.61 -7.75 -7.26
C ALA A 217 31.30 -7.98 -5.76
N ASP A 218 31.67 -9.14 -5.22
CA ASP A 218 31.44 -9.49 -3.80
C ASP A 218 32.09 -8.47 -2.84
N ASN A 219 33.23 -7.90 -3.23
CA ASN A 219 33.94 -6.85 -2.49
C ASN A 219 33.32 -5.43 -2.62
N GLY A 220 32.09 -5.32 -3.13
CA GLY A 220 31.34 -4.06 -3.20
C GLY A 220 31.64 -3.17 -4.40
N TYR A 221 32.69 -3.44 -5.18
CA TYR A 221 32.97 -2.66 -6.39
C TYR A 221 31.84 -2.81 -7.41
N THR A 222 31.34 -1.66 -7.88
CA THR A 222 30.25 -1.57 -8.84
C THR A 222 30.72 -0.85 -10.09
N GLY A 223 30.22 -1.24 -11.26
CA GLY A 223 30.55 -0.58 -12.50
C GLY A 223 30.00 -1.30 -13.73
N TYR A 224 30.44 -0.86 -14.90
CA TYR A 224 30.01 -1.37 -16.19
C TYR A 224 31.08 -2.26 -16.81
N VAL A 225 30.63 -3.36 -17.40
CA VAL A 225 31.46 -4.33 -18.12
C VAL A 225 30.77 -4.75 -19.43
N PRO A 226 31.51 -4.96 -20.55
CA PRO A 226 30.92 -5.50 -21.77
C PRO A 226 30.34 -6.90 -21.54
N LYS A 227 29.14 -7.17 -22.06
CA LYS A 227 28.44 -8.44 -21.85
C LYS A 227 29.24 -9.62 -22.40
N GLU A 228 29.99 -9.43 -23.48
CA GLU A 228 30.86 -10.45 -24.08
C GLU A 228 32.08 -10.84 -23.21
N GLN A 229 32.42 -10.03 -22.20
CA GLN A 229 33.52 -10.32 -21.25
C GLN A 229 32.99 -10.91 -19.93
N VAL A 230 31.71 -11.31 -19.92
CA VAL A 230 31.04 -11.86 -18.75
C VAL A 230 30.34 -13.15 -19.13
N LYS A 231 30.51 -14.18 -18.31
CA LYS A 231 29.75 -15.42 -18.41
C LYS A 231 28.56 -15.33 -17.46
N LEU A 232 27.35 -15.24 -18.00
CA LEU A 232 26.12 -15.29 -17.19
C LEU A 232 25.95 -16.69 -16.59
N GLY A 233 25.65 -16.73 -15.30
CA GLY A 233 25.34 -17.95 -14.54
C GLY A 233 23.85 -18.08 -14.25
N ASP A 234 23.54 -18.72 -13.13
CA ASP A 234 22.17 -18.91 -12.68
C ASP A 234 21.56 -17.62 -12.09
N VAL A 235 20.24 -17.51 -12.15
CA VAL A 235 19.49 -16.49 -11.42
C VAL A 235 19.31 -16.97 -9.98
N LYS A 236 19.86 -16.22 -9.03
CA LYS A 236 19.64 -16.44 -7.60
C LYS A 236 18.39 -15.71 -7.15
N GLU A 237 17.36 -16.46 -6.77
CA GLU A 237 16.21 -15.91 -6.07
C GLU A 237 16.49 -15.82 -4.58
N ILE A 238 16.23 -14.66 -3.99
CA ILE A 238 16.21 -14.51 -2.53
C ILE A 238 14.85 -15.01 -2.04
N PRO A 239 14.79 -16.08 -1.21
CA PRO A 239 13.51 -16.66 -0.83
C PRO A 239 12.60 -15.66 -0.12
N THR A 240 11.33 -15.65 -0.50
CA THR A 240 10.30 -14.98 0.30
C THR A 240 9.96 -15.83 1.51
N LEU A 241 9.58 -15.19 2.62
CA LEU A 241 9.14 -15.91 3.80
C LEU A 241 7.81 -16.59 3.51
N ALA A 242 7.74 -17.89 3.78
CA ALA A 242 6.52 -18.66 3.62
C ALA A 242 5.40 -18.09 4.49
N GLN A 243 4.30 -17.72 3.85
CA GLN A 243 3.08 -17.29 4.55
C GLN A 243 2.18 -18.49 4.73
N THR A 244 1.65 -18.67 5.94
CA THR A 244 0.63 -19.69 6.18
C THR A 244 -0.73 -19.00 6.08
N PRO A 245 -1.59 -19.43 5.13
CA PRO A 245 -2.97 -18.94 5.10
C PRO A 245 -3.67 -19.28 6.42
N SER A 246 -4.36 -18.30 7.00
CA SER A 246 -5.24 -18.47 8.15
C SER A 246 -6.50 -19.23 7.75
N ARG A 247 -7.22 -19.76 8.77
CA ARG A 247 -8.56 -20.33 8.59
C ARG A 247 -9.44 -19.43 7.73
N ALA A 248 -9.51 -18.15 8.08
CA ALA A 248 -10.36 -17.18 7.42
C ALA A 248 -9.98 -17.01 5.94
N GLU A 249 -8.69 -16.83 5.64
CA GLU A 249 -8.21 -16.72 4.25
C GLU A 249 -8.53 -17.97 3.41
N LEU A 250 -8.48 -19.16 4.00
CA LEU A 250 -8.84 -20.41 3.32
C LEU A 250 -10.35 -20.53 3.11
N GLU A 251 -11.15 -20.23 4.14
CA GLU A 251 -12.61 -20.38 4.08
C GLU A 251 -13.30 -19.34 3.19
N TRP A 252 -12.68 -18.17 3.00
CA TRP A 252 -13.22 -17.05 2.25
C TRP A 252 -12.67 -16.92 0.83
N LYS A 253 -11.66 -17.72 0.44
CA LYS A 253 -10.97 -17.62 -0.86
C LYS A 253 -11.90 -17.59 -2.07
N ASP A 254 -12.96 -18.40 -2.05
CA ASP A 254 -13.89 -18.58 -3.16
C ASP A 254 -15.33 -18.16 -2.80
N LYS A 255 -15.48 -17.30 -1.77
CA LYS A 255 -16.79 -16.81 -1.31
C LYS A 255 -16.88 -15.30 -1.52
N SER A 256 -18.02 -14.86 -2.04
CA SER A 256 -18.37 -13.44 -2.02
C SER A 256 -18.95 -13.04 -0.66
N VAL A 257 -18.55 -11.87 -0.18
CA VAL A 257 -19.16 -11.25 0.99
C VAL A 257 -20.55 -10.74 0.63
N ASN A 258 -21.54 -11.09 1.44
CA ASN A 258 -22.84 -10.42 1.48
C ASN A 258 -23.09 -10.01 2.92
N LEU A 259 -22.65 -8.80 3.24
CA LEU A 259 -22.65 -8.25 4.59
C LEU A 259 -23.88 -7.36 4.82
N ALA A 260 -24.47 -7.42 6.01
CA ALA A 260 -25.43 -6.42 6.46
C ALA A 260 -24.88 -5.68 7.68
N TRP A 261 -24.72 -4.35 7.58
CA TRP A 261 -24.42 -3.54 8.75
C TRP A 261 -25.66 -3.42 9.64
N GLU A 262 -25.44 -3.46 10.94
CA GLU A 262 -26.46 -3.24 11.97
C GLU A 262 -26.08 -1.99 12.78
N ALA A 263 -26.85 -0.91 12.59
CA ALA A 263 -26.61 0.36 13.28
C ALA A 263 -27.11 0.29 14.74
N VAL A 264 -26.19 0.01 15.66
CA VAL A 264 -26.40 -0.06 17.10
C VAL A 264 -25.97 1.25 17.78
N TYR A 265 -26.86 2.24 17.79
CA TYR A 265 -26.59 3.51 18.48
C TYR A 265 -26.61 3.36 20.01
N ASN A 266 -27.78 3.00 20.56
CA ASN A 266 -27.99 2.90 22.02
C ASN A 266 -28.42 1.50 22.47
N LYS A 267 -29.19 0.78 21.63
CA LYS A 267 -29.79 -0.50 21.98
C LYS A 267 -29.60 -1.49 20.84
N ASN A 268 -29.24 -2.72 21.19
CA ASN A 268 -29.19 -3.82 20.25
C ASN A 268 -30.59 -4.17 19.72
N PRO A 269 -30.72 -4.56 18.44
CA PRO A 269 -31.98 -5.06 17.91
C PRO A 269 -32.39 -6.33 18.65
N SER A 270 -33.70 -6.56 18.77
CA SER A 270 -34.19 -7.87 19.20
C SER A 270 -34.02 -8.85 18.05
N THR A 271 -33.27 -9.92 18.25
CA THR A 271 -33.07 -10.97 17.25
C THR A 271 -34.38 -11.64 16.81
N ASP A 272 -35.39 -11.62 17.67
CA ASP A 272 -36.73 -12.18 17.38
C ASP A 272 -37.52 -11.32 16.39
N SER A 273 -37.14 -10.05 16.25
CA SER A 273 -37.72 -9.13 15.27
C SER A 273 -36.97 -9.11 13.94
N ILE A 274 -35.83 -9.79 13.85
CA ILE A 274 -35.06 -9.90 12.61
C ILE A 274 -35.63 -11.07 11.81
N GLY A 275 -36.23 -10.75 10.67
CA GLY A 275 -36.73 -11.74 9.71
C GLY A 275 -35.60 -12.55 9.06
N GLU A 276 -35.95 -13.33 8.04
CA GLU A 276 -34.96 -14.05 7.26
C GLU A 276 -34.09 -13.08 6.44
N LEU A 277 -32.80 -13.40 6.34
CA LEU A 277 -31.81 -12.65 5.55
C LEU A 277 -31.16 -13.58 4.52
N PRO A 278 -31.92 -14.11 3.55
CA PRO A 278 -31.39 -15.06 2.58
C PRO A 278 -30.15 -14.51 1.87
N GLY A 279 -29.09 -15.31 1.81
CA GLY A 279 -27.83 -14.94 1.17
C GLY A 279 -26.89 -14.07 2.00
N VAL A 280 -27.34 -13.45 3.09
CA VAL A 280 -26.42 -12.75 4.01
C VAL A 280 -25.54 -13.80 4.70
N ASN A 281 -24.23 -13.63 4.60
CA ASN A 281 -23.24 -14.52 5.23
C ASN A 281 -22.36 -13.79 6.25
N VAL A 282 -22.51 -12.47 6.38
CA VAL A 282 -21.84 -11.67 7.42
C VAL A 282 -22.82 -10.63 7.98
N VAL A 283 -22.81 -10.46 9.30
CA VAL A 283 -23.45 -9.31 9.97
C VAL A 283 -22.41 -8.48 10.70
N SER A 284 -22.53 -7.15 10.60
CA SER A 284 -21.56 -6.20 11.17
C SER A 284 -22.24 -5.17 12.06
N PRO A 285 -22.42 -5.47 13.35
CA PRO A 285 -23.03 -4.53 14.29
C PRO A 285 -22.04 -3.51 14.84
N THR A 286 -22.45 -2.24 14.94
CA THR A 286 -21.66 -1.12 15.49
C THR A 286 -21.51 -1.22 17.01
N TRP A 287 -20.58 -2.06 17.46
CA TRP A 287 -20.49 -2.51 18.84
C TRP A 287 -19.35 -1.91 19.64
N PHE A 288 -18.28 -1.51 19.00
CA PHE A 288 -17.08 -1.08 19.69
C PHE A 288 -16.79 0.37 19.34
N SER A 289 -16.45 1.19 20.33
CA SER A 289 -16.12 2.59 20.11
C SER A 289 -14.90 2.95 20.94
N ILE A 290 -13.91 3.62 20.35
CA ILE A 290 -12.87 4.30 21.11
C ILE A 290 -13.52 5.48 21.83
N VAL A 291 -13.30 5.64 23.14
CA VAL A 291 -14.00 6.65 23.95
C VAL A 291 -13.09 7.66 24.65
N ASP A 292 -11.77 7.52 24.50
CA ASP A 292 -10.78 8.45 25.02
C ASP A 292 -9.46 8.36 24.23
N GLY A 293 -8.56 9.31 24.48
CA GLY A 293 -7.22 9.37 23.88
C GLY A 293 -6.23 8.33 24.41
N GLU A 294 -6.57 7.60 25.48
CA GLU A 294 -5.76 6.47 25.98
C GLU A 294 -6.07 5.17 25.22
N GLY A 295 -7.09 5.18 24.36
CA GLY A 295 -7.48 4.04 23.55
C GLY A 295 -8.40 3.06 24.28
N THR A 296 -9.19 3.52 25.27
CA THR A 296 -10.22 2.69 25.90
C THR A 296 -11.31 2.35 24.89
N VAL A 297 -11.70 1.07 24.84
CA VAL A 297 -12.72 0.57 23.92
C VAL A 297 -13.98 0.20 24.68
N LYS A 298 -15.07 0.92 24.43
CA LYS A 298 -16.39 0.59 24.98
C LYS A 298 -17.07 -0.46 24.12
N SER A 299 -17.68 -1.47 24.73
CA SER A 299 -18.45 -2.50 24.03
C SER A 299 -19.96 -2.41 24.29
N LYS A 300 -20.74 -2.57 23.23
CA LYS A 300 -22.20 -2.80 23.23
C LYS A 300 -22.55 -4.23 22.83
N ALA A 301 -21.55 -5.11 22.68
CA ALA A 301 -21.73 -6.44 22.12
C ALA A 301 -22.55 -7.36 23.04
N VAL A 302 -23.39 -8.19 22.43
CA VAL A 302 -24.26 -9.14 23.14
C VAL A 302 -24.12 -10.54 22.55
N LYS A 303 -23.87 -11.53 23.42
CA LYS A 303 -23.66 -12.94 23.00
C LYS A 303 -24.87 -13.53 22.27
N GLN A 304 -26.08 -13.12 22.64
CA GLN A 304 -27.32 -13.60 22.01
C GLN A 304 -27.36 -13.30 20.51
N TYR A 305 -26.91 -12.12 20.09
CA TYR A 305 -26.86 -11.75 18.67
C TYR A 305 -25.85 -12.60 17.92
N VAL A 306 -24.66 -12.85 18.51
CA VAL A 306 -23.66 -13.73 17.90
C VAL A 306 -24.18 -15.16 17.74
N SER A 307 -24.81 -15.72 18.79
CA SER A 307 -25.42 -17.05 18.70
C SER A 307 -26.54 -17.13 17.66
N TRP A 308 -27.35 -16.07 17.54
CA TRP A 308 -28.40 -15.99 16.52
C TRP A 308 -27.82 -16.00 15.10
N ALA A 309 -26.73 -15.25 14.86
CA ALA A 309 -26.04 -15.18 13.57
C ALA A 309 -25.37 -16.52 13.22
N HIS A 310 -24.61 -17.10 14.16
CA HIS A 310 -23.94 -18.39 13.97
C HIS A 310 -24.93 -19.53 13.70
N ASN A 311 -26.07 -19.56 14.38
CA ASN A 311 -27.14 -20.55 14.13
C ASN A 311 -27.78 -20.40 12.73
N ARG A 312 -27.49 -19.32 12.02
CA ARG A 312 -27.91 -19.05 10.63
C ARG A 312 -26.76 -19.11 9.65
N ASN A 313 -25.61 -19.65 10.06
CA ASN A 313 -24.37 -19.75 9.27
C ASN A 313 -23.85 -18.38 8.79
N MET A 314 -24.05 -17.32 9.59
CA MET A 314 -23.49 -15.99 9.34
C MET A 314 -22.29 -15.76 10.26
N GLU A 315 -21.21 -15.21 9.72
CA GLU A 315 -20.11 -14.68 10.53
C GLU A 315 -20.50 -13.33 11.16
N VAL A 316 -19.89 -13.02 12.31
CA VAL A 316 -20.03 -11.71 12.96
C VAL A 316 -18.71 -10.97 12.90
N TRP A 317 -18.68 -9.90 12.09
CA TRP A 317 -17.54 -8.99 12.03
C TRP A 317 -17.88 -7.75 12.87
N GLY A 318 -17.40 -7.70 14.11
CA GLY A 318 -17.78 -6.63 15.02
C GLY A 318 -17.22 -5.28 14.57
N LEU A 319 -18.09 -4.31 14.33
CA LEU A 319 -17.67 -2.97 13.88
C LEU A 319 -17.14 -2.14 15.07
N MET A 320 -15.97 -1.55 14.86
CA MET A 320 -15.28 -0.63 15.76
C MET A 320 -15.18 0.75 15.13
N ASP A 321 -15.74 1.75 15.81
CA ASP A 321 -15.67 3.15 15.44
C ASP A 321 -14.70 3.96 16.32
N ASN A 322 -14.36 5.16 15.85
CA ASN A 322 -13.56 6.15 16.57
C ASN A 322 -14.40 7.28 17.19
N SER A 323 -15.67 7.03 17.50
CA SER A 323 -16.64 8.01 18.00
C SER A 323 -16.78 9.29 17.16
N PHE A 324 -16.29 9.28 15.92
CA PHE A 324 -16.25 10.44 15.02
C PHE A 324 -15.45 11.65 15.58
N ASP A 325 -14.58 11.42 16.57
CA ASP A 325 -13.80 12.48 17.24
C ASP A 325 -12.35 12.49 16.72
N PRO A 326 -11.94 13.53 15.96
CA PRO A 326 -10.64 13.56 15.30
C PRO A 326 -9.49 13.77 16.28
N ASP A 327 -9.68 14.57 17.32
CA ASP A 327 -8.62 14.92 18.27
C ASP A 327 -8.36 13.74 19.21
N MET A 328 -9.43 13.08 19.66
CA MET A 328 -9.34 11.80 20.36
C MET A 328 -8.65 10.75 19.51
N THR A 329 -8.95 10.69 18.20
CA THR A 329 -8.33 9.73 17.28
C THR A 329 -6.82 9.99 17.14
N THR A 330 -6.39 11.26 17.00
CA THR A 330 -4.96 11.62 17.02
C THR A 330 -4.29 11.05 18.26
N GLU A 331 -4.87 11.30 19.43
CA GLU A 331 -4.29 10.89 20.70
C GLU A 331 -4.24 9.36 20.83
N ALA A 332 -5.36 8.68 20.59
CA ALA A 332 -5.51 7.24 20.74
C ALA A 332 -4.62 6.41 19.80
N LEU A 333 -4.20 6.97 18.64
CA LEU A 333 -3.36 6.28 17.68
C LEU A 333 -1.89 6.74 17.67
N SER A 334 -1.55 7.77 18.44
CA SER A 334 -0.23 8.43 18.44
C SER A 334 0.95 7.49 18.74
N THR A 335 0.81 6.56 19.68
CA THR A 335 1.91 5.68 20.14
C THR A 335 1.58 4.20 20.04
N PHE A 336 2.61 3.36 20.05
CA PHE A 336 2.46 1.91 20.11
C PHE A 336 1.66 1.47 21.31
N ASP A 337 1.93 2.03 22.48
CA ASP A 337 1.26 1.60 23.70
C ASP A 337 -0.26 1.87 23.65
N ARG A 338 -0.68 3.00 23.08
CA ARG A 338 -2.10 3.33 22.90
C ARG A 338 -2.79 2.48 21.82
N ARG A 339 -2.18 2.33 20.64
CA ARG A 339 -2.70 1.42 19.59
C ARG A 339 -2.77 -0.03 20.08
N TRP A 340 -1.74 -0.47 20.79
CA TRP A 340 -1.69 -1.80 21.41
C TRP A 340 -2.77 -2.00 22.48
N HIS A 341 -3.09 -0.96 23.25
CA HIS A 341 -4.19 -0.98 24.22
C HIS A 341 -5.54 -1.22 23.54
N ILE A 342 -5.82 -0.53 22.43
CA ILE A 342 -7.03 -0.71 21.61
C ILE A 342 -7.08 -2.14 21.05
N ILE A 343 -6.00 -2.58 20.39
CA ILE A 343 -5.89 -3.90 19.75
C ILE A 343 -6.12 -5.01 20.79
N LYS A 344 -5.51 -4.92 21.97
CA LYS A 344 -5.69 -5.93 23.03
C LYS A 344 -7.13 -6.04 23.49
N GLN A 345 -7.82 -4.92 23.68
CA GLN A 345 -9.23 -4.92 24.04
C GLN A 345 -10.09 -5.55 22.95
N MET A 346 -9.86 -5.20 21.68
CA MET A 346 -10.59 -5.79 20.56
C MET A 346 -10.37 -7.29 20.43
N LEU A 347 -9.13 -7.77 20.56
CA LEU A 347 -8.86 -9.21 20.53
C LEU A 347 -9.46 -9.95 21.74
N ALA A 348 -9.54 -9.29 22.90
CA ALA A 348 -10.22 -9.84 24.08
C ALA A 348 -11.74 -9.92 23.85
N TYR A 349 -12.35 -8.88 23.28
CA TYR A 349 -13.76 -8.89 22.92
C TYR A 349 -14.09 -9.92 21.84
N ALA A 350 -13.27 -10.00 20.79
CA ALA A 350 -13.41 -11.02 19.75
C ALA A 350 -13.44 -12.43 20.35
N LYS A 351 -12.53 -12.73 21.28
CA LYS A 351 -12.54 -14.00 22.01
C LYS A 351 -13.76 -14.17 22.92
N GLN A 352 -14.13 -13.14 23.69
CA GLN A 352 -15.23 -13.19 24.65
C GLN A 352 -16.59 -13.43 23.99
N TYR A 353 -16.83 -12.77 22.87
CA TYR A 353 -18.08 -12.82 22.13
C TYR A 353 -18.07 -13.87 21.01
N LYS A 354 -16.91 -14.47 20.72
CA LYS A 354 -16.69 -15.40 19.60
C LYS A 354 -16.96 -14.73 18.24
N LEU A 355 -16.37 -13.55 18.05
CA LEU A 355 -16.43 -12.87 16.76
C LEU A 355 -15.57 -13.61 15.73
N ASP A 356 -15.94 -13.47 14.47
CA ASP A 356 -15.24 -14.06 13.32
C ASP A 356 -14.39 -13.02 12.59
N GLY A 357 -14.64 -11.73 12.84
CA GLY A 357 -13.87 -10.63 12.29
C GLY A 357 -14.03 -9.33 13.06
N ILE A 358 -13.27 -8.34 12.63
CA ILE A 358 -13.28 -6.95 13.11
C ILE A 358 -13.44 -6.06 11.88
N ASN A 359 -14.46 -5.20 11.90
CA ASN A 359 -14.67 -4.18 10.87
C ASN A 359 -14.29 -2.81 11.44
N ILE A 360 -13.31 -2.14 10.86
CA ILE A 360 -12.83 -0.83 11.34
C ILE A 360 -13.58 0.26 10.58
N ASP A 361 -14.23 1.17 11.29
CA ASP A 361 -14.98 2.30 10.73
C ASP A 361 -14.48 3.60 11.36
N PHE A 362 -13.31 4.04 10.91
CA PHE A 362 -12.72 5.30 11.38
C PHE A 362 -13.12 6.40 10.43
N GLU A 363 -13.88 7.37 10.95
CA GLU A 363 -14.37 8.52 10.21
C GLU A 363 -13.96 9.83 10.90
N ASN A 364 -13.93 10.94 10.16
CA ASN A 364 -13.56 12.24 10.69
C ASN A 364 -12.18 12.22 11.36
N VAL A 365 -11.14 11.90 10.59
CA VAL A 365 -9.76 11.77 11.08
C VAL A 365 -8.88 12.83 10.42
N HIS A 366 -8.02 13.50 11.19
CA HIS A 366 -7.10 14.48 10.61
C HIS A 366 -6.16 13.82 9.59
N THR A 367 -5.91 14.47 8.46
CA THR A 367 -5.04 13.92 7.40
C THR A 367 -3.62 13.62 7.88
N LYS A 368 -3.12 14.38 8.88
CA LYS A 368 -1.80 14.14 9.52
C LYS A 368 -1.71 12.76 10.20
N ASP A 369 -2.84 12.17 10.58
CA ASP A 369 -2.90 10.89 11.30
C ASP A 369 -3.03 9.67 10.36
N LYS A 370 -2.96 9.90 9.04
CA LYS A 370 -2.94 8.84 8.01
C LYS A 370 -2.00 7.69 8.37
N ASP A 371 -0.76 8.00 8.74
CA ASP A 371 0.24 7.00 9.07
C ASP A 371 -0.09 6.24 10.36
N HIS A 372 -0.74 6.90 11.32
CA HIS A 372 -1.21 6.27 12.54
C HIS A 372 -2.34 5.27 12.28
N VAL A 373 -3.27 5.58 11.36
CA VAL A 373 -4.34 4.66 10.93
C VAL A 373 -3.76 3.45 10.20
N VAL A 374 -2.88 3.67 9.22
CA VAL A 374 -2.21 2.56 8.51
C VAL A 374 -1.48 1.65 9.50
N GLN A 375 -0.72 2.24 10.41
CA GLN A 375 0.08 1.49 11.37
C GLN A 375 -0.79 0.71 12.36
N PHE A 376 -1.91 1.28 12.81
CA PHE A 376 -2.89 0.57 13.65
C PHE A 376 -3.39 -0.71 12.97
N VAL A 377 -3.77 -0.62 11.70
CA VAL A 377 -4.27 -1.76 10.92
C VAL A 377 -3.16 -2.79 10.69
N ARG A 378 -1.94 -2.34 10.38
CA ARG A 378 -0.75 -3.19 10.24
C ARG A 378 -0.42 -3.95 11.51
N GLU A 379 -0.56 -3.33 12.67
CA GLU A 379 -0.33 -3.98 13.96
C GLU A 379 -1.46 -4.96 14.30
N MET A 380 -2.72 -4.62 14.01
CA MET A 380 -3.88 -5.47 14.30
C MET A 380 -3.90 -6.75 13.46
N LYS A 381 -3.64 -6.63 12.14
CA LYS A 381 -3.83 -7.72 11.18
C LYS A 381 -3.13 -9.04 11.54
N PRO A 382 -1.80 -9.11 11.78
CA PRO A 382 -1.13 -10.37 12.09
C PRO A 382 -1.67 -11.03 13.37
N LEU A 383 -2.09 -10.23 14.36
CA LEU A 383 -2.63 -10.73 15.63
C LEU A 383 -4.06 -11.26 15.47
N ALA A 384 -4.86 -10.63 14.62
CA ALA A 384 -6.18 -11.09 14.21
C ALA A 384 -6.07 -12.36 13.37
N LYS A 385 -5.16 -12.39 12.38
CA LYS A 385 -4.85 -13.54 11.52
C LYS A 385 -4.47 -14.77 12.35
N ALA A 386 -3.61 -14.62 13.36
CA ALA A 386 -3.22 -15.69 14.28
C ALA A 386 -4.40 -16.28 15.09
N ARG A 387 -5.55 -15.59 15.14
CA ARG A 387 -6.79 -16.06 15.78
C ARG A 387 -7.86 -16.47 14.77
N GLY A 388 -7.54 -16.48 13.48
CA GLY A 388 -8.48 -16.80 12.41
C GLY A 388 -9.58 -15.76 12.23
N LEU A 389 -9.30 -14.49 12.56
CA LEU A 389 -10.22 -13.37 12.40
C LEU A 389 -9.99 -12.65 11.07
N ILE A 390 -11.09 -12.26 10.41
CA ILE A 390 -11.08 -11.27 9.32
C ILE A 390 -10.84 -9.88 9.89
N VAL A 391 -10.09 -9.04 9.16
CA VAL A 391 -9.99 -7.60 9.38
C VAL A 391 -10.46 -6.89 8.11
N SER A 392 -11.57 -6.17 8.22
CA SER A 392 -12.06 -5.28 7.20
C SER A 392 -11.98 -3.82 7.65
N ILE A 393 -11.98 -2.90 6.68
CA ILE A 393 -12.03 -1.46 6.94
C ILE A 393 -13.00 -0.77 6.00
N ASP A 394 -13.84 0.09 6.57
CA ASP A 394 -14.75 0.95 5.83
C ASP A 394 -13.96 2.14 5.27
N VAL A 395 -14.15 2.41 3.97
CA VAL A 395 -13.49 3.53 3.28
C VAL A 395 -14.49 4.31 2.47
N THR A 396 -14.30 5.63 2.42
CA THR A 396 -15.11 6.51 1.59
C THR A 396 -14.69 6.42 0.12
N PRO A 397 -15.51 6.89 -0.82
CA PRO A 397 -15.07 7.19 -2.17
C PRO A 397 -13.97 8.26 -2.18
N LYS A 398 -13.02 8.17 -3.12
CA LYS A 398 -11.91 9.13 -3.22
C LYS A 398 -12.44 10.54 -3.52
N SER A 399 -12.17 11.49 -2.62
CA SER A 399 -12.43 12.92 -2.78
C SER A 399 -11.30 13.76 -2.18
N ASN A 400 -11.39 15.08 -2.35
CA ASN A 400 -10.44 16.05 -1.78
C ASN A 400 -10.79 16.46 -0.34
N SER A 401 -11.76 15.80 0.30
CA SER A 401 -12.12 16.11 1.68
C SER A 401 -11.05 15.60 2.64
N GLU A 402 -10.44 16.50 3.40
CA GLU A 402 -9.32 16.23 4.31
C GLU A 402 -9.67 15.16 5.35
N MET A 403 -10.78 15.37 6.07
CA MET A 403 -11.16 14.53 7.22
C MET A 403 -12.09 13.36 6.85
N TRP A 404 -12.53 13.30 5.59
CA TRP A 404 -13.43 12.24 5.12
C TRP A 404 -12.73 11.25 4.17
N SER A 405 -11.75 11.67 3.38
CA SER A 405 -11.14 10.80 2.34
C SER A 405 -9.62 10.83 2.30
N LEU A 406 -8.96 11.97 2.51
CA LEU A 406 -7.52 12.09 2.27
C LEU A 406 -6.66 11.37 3.30
N PHE A 407 -7.16 11.14 4.52
CA PHE A 407 -6.46 10.35 5.54
C PHE A 407 -6.44 8.85 5.23
N LEU A 408 -7.37 8.35 4.39
CA LEU A 408 -7.47 6.94 4.03
C LEU A 408 -6.45 6.56 2.94
N ASP A 409 -5.27 6.08 3.36
CA ASP A 409 -4.25 5.52 2.47
C ASP A 409 -4.66 4.12 1.98
N ARG A 410 -5.55 4.10 1.00
CA ARG A 410 -6.18 2.86 0.50
C ARG A 410 -5.16 1.87 -0.06
N LYS A 411 -4.03 2.34 -0.63
CA LYS A 411 -2.96 1.47 -1.11
C LYS A 411 -2.34 0.68 0.04
N ARG A 412 -1.80 1.38 1.06
CA ARG A 412 -1.15 0.72 2.21
C ARG A 412 -2.13 -0.06 3.08
N LEU A 413 -3.36 0.41 3.20
CA LEU A 413 -4.43 -0.33 3.85
C LEU A 413 -4.75 -1.63 3.09
N GLY A 414 -4.95 -1.55 1.77
CA GLY A 414 -5.28 -2.67 0.88
C GLY A 414 -4.22 -3.77 0.82
N GLU A 415 -2.95 -3.43 1.04
CA GLU A 415 -1.84 -4.39 1.20
C GLU A 415 -2.00 -5.25 2.49
N THR A 416 -2.71 -4.75 3.50
CA THR A 416 -2.75 -5.33 4.85
C THR A 416 -4.06 -6.07 5.16
N ILE A 417 -5.20 -5.43 4.91
CA ILE A 417 -6.56 -5.92 5.24
C ILE A 417 -7.03 -7.10 4.38
N ASP A 418 -8.06 -7.81 4.84
CA ASP A 418 -8.75 -8.83 4.05
C ASP A 418 -9.75 -8.19 3.08
N TYR A 419 -10.62 -7.29 3.58
CA TYR A 419 -11.65 -6.62 2.81
C TYR A 419 -11.71 -5.12 3.06
N MET A 420 -11.89 -4.35 1.99
CA MET A 420 -12.06 -2.90 2.01
C MET A 420 -13.49 -2.61 1.58
N MET A 421 -14.29 -2.12 2.53
CA MET A 421 -15.71 -1.87 2.34
C MET A 421 -15.88 -0.45 1.80
N VAL A 422 -16.12 -0.32 0.49
CA VAL A 422 -16.23 0.98 -0.16
C VAL A 422 -17.63 1.53 0.07
N MET A 423 -17.76 2.55 0.93
CA MET A 423 -19.02 3.23 1.22
C MET A 423 -19.49 4.08 0.04
N ALA A 424 -19.84 3.42 -1.07
CA ALA A 424 -20.29 4.02 -2.32
C ALA A 424 -21.74 4.52 -2.21
N TYR A 425 -22.00 5.35 -1.20
CA TYR A 425 -23.25 6.05 -0.95
C TYR A 425 -22.99 7.42 -0.31
N ASP A 426 -24.05 8.21 -0.16
CA ASP A 426 -24.02 9.65 0.15
C ASP A 426 -23.32 10.50 -0.93
N GLU A 427 -23.51 10.16 -2.22
CA GLU A 427 -23.16 11.02 -3.36
C GLU A 427 -23.81 12.42 -3.21
N HIS A 428 -25.09 12.43 -2.81
CA HIS A 428 -25.79 13.62 -2.33
C HIS A 428 -26.24 13.38 -0.87
N TRP A 429 -25.48 13.95 0.07
CA TRP A 429 -25.69 13.81 1.52
C TRP A 429 -26.78 14.74 2.05
N ALA A 430 -27.06 14.69 3.37
CA ALA A 430 -28.22 15.36 3.99
C ALA A 430 -28.35 16.86 3.72
N THR A 431 -27.21 17.56 3.66
CA THR A 431 -27.11 19.00 3.45
C THR A 431 -26.54 19.35 2.08
N SER A 432 -26.58 18.44 1.11
CA SER A 432 -26.17 18.74 -0.26
C SER A 432 -26.97 19.94 -0.79
N PRO A 433 -26.31 20.91 -1.45
CA PRO A 433 -26.98 22.07 -2.03
C PRO A 433 -27.86 21.72 -3.23
N LYS A 434 -27.77 20.47 -3.73
CA LYS A 434 -28.53 19.98 -4.88
C LYS A 434 -29.17 18.64 -4.55
N ALA A 435 -30.43 18.47 -4.98
CA ALA A 435 -31.10 17.20 -4.93
C ALA A 435 -30.45 16.22 -5.91
N GLY A 436 -30.32 14.97 -5.51
CA GLY A 436 -29.74 13.93 -6.34
C GLY A 436 -29.78 12.56 -5.68
N SER A 437 -29.19 11.59 -6.38
CA SER A 437 -29.11 10.22 -5.89
C SER A 437 -28.23 10.11 -4.64
N VAL A 438 -28.57 9.18 -3.75
CA VAL A 438 -27.69 8.74 -2.67
C VAL A 438 -26.49 7.97 -3.22
N SER A 439 -26.64 7.27 -4.36
CA SER A 439 -25.62 6.39 -4.92
C SER A 439 -25.98 6.09 -6.39
N SER A 440 -25.77 7.02 -7.32
CA SER A 440 -26.04 6.72 -8.73
C SER A 440 -25.11 5.59 -9.21
N LEU A 441 -25.61 4.70 -10.08
CA LEU A 441 -24.85 3.53 -10.53
C LEU A 441 -23.51 3.91 -11.19
N PRO A 442 -23.43 4.93 -12.07
CA PRO A 442 -22.16 5.35 -12.65
C PRO A 442 -21.17 5.87 -11.60
N TRP A 443 -21.64 6.62 -10.61
CA TRP A 443 -20.80 7.15 -9.55
C TRP A 443 -20.29 6.04 -8.61
N ALA A 444 -21.15 5.06 -8.29
CA ALA A 444 -20.76 3.90 -7.49
C ALA A 444 -19.72 3.04 -8.23
N GLU A 445 -19.90 2.80 -9.54
CA GLU A 445 -18.91 2.10 -10.39
C GLU A 445 -17.57 2.84 -10.36
N GLN A 446 -17.60 4.16 -10.57
CA GLN A 446 -16.39 4.97 -10.58
C GLN A 446 -15.70 5.02 -9.22
N SER A 447 -16.45 5.05 -8.12
CA SER A 447 -15.90 5.05 -6.76
C SER A 447 -15.03 3.83 -6.49
N VAL A 448 -15.45 2.65 -6.95
CA VAL A 448 -14.68 1.40 -6.81
C VAL A 448 -13.53 1.35 -7.81
N ARG A 449 -13.77 1.70 -9.09
CA ARG A 449 -12.74 1.68 -10.14
C ARG A 449 -11.54 2.55 -9.80
N ARG A 450 -11.76 3.75 -9.28
CA ARG A 450 -10.66 4.64 -8.89
C ARG A 450 -9.78 4.04 -7.82
N ILE A 451 -10.33 3.29 -6.86
CA ILE A 451 -9.53 2.60 -5.84
C ILE A 451 -8.73 1.45 -6.47
N MET A 452 -9.34 0.69 -7.38
CA MET A 452 -8.65 -0.38 -8.11
C MET A 452 -7.48 0.15 -8.97
N GLU A 453 -7.71 1.24 -9.69
CA GLU A 453 -6.82 1.75 -10.72
C GLU A 453 -5.76 2.70 -10.14
N GLU A 454 -6.14 3.62 -9.24
CA GLU A 454 -5.23 4.63 -8.67
C GLU A 454 -4.48 4.10 -7.44
N ASP A 455 -5.10 3.25 -6.61
CA ASP A 455 -4.50 2.73 -5.37
C ASP A 455 -4.02 1.27 -5.51
N ALA A 456 -4.22 0.65 -6.69
CA ALA A 456 -3.83 -0.73 -6.99
C ALA A 456 -4.42 -1.79 -6.03
N VAL A 457 -5.58 -1.51 -5.42
CA VAL A 457 -6.25 -2.48 -4.54
C VAL A 457 -6.91 -3.57 -5.39
N PRO A 458 -6.61 -4.87 -5.14
CA PRO A 458 -7.22 -5.96 -5.89
C PRO A 458 -8.75 -5.95 -5.78
N SER A 459 -9.46 -6.16 -6.90
CA SER A 459 -10.93 -6.16 -6.92
C SER A 459 -11.53 -7.15 -5.93
N SER A 460 -10.90 -8.32 -5.75
CA SER A 460 -11.34 -9.36 -4.81
C SER A 460 -11.31 -8.93 -3.34
N LYS A 461 -10.61 -7.85 -2.98
CA LYS A 461 -10.64 -7.25 -1.63
C LYS A 461 -11.72 -6.18 -1.49
N LEU A 462 -12.24 -5.62 -2.58
CA LEU A 462 -13.20 -4.53 -2.52
C LEU A 462 -14.61 -5.07 -2.35
N VAL A 463 -15.33 -4.58 -1.35
CA VAL A 463 -16.74 -4.91 -1.10
C VAL A 463 -17.57 -3.66 -1.31
N LEU A 464 -18.57 -3.73 -2.19
CA LEU A 464 -19.39 -2.57 -2.54
C LEU A 464 -20.41 -2.27 -1.44
N GLY A 465 -20.31 -1.09 -0.83
CA GLY A 465 -21.35 -0.52 0.04
C GLY A 465 -22.60 -0.13 -0.76
N VAL A 466 -23.75 -0.65 -0.34
CA VAL A 466 -25.05 -0.46 -0.98
C VAL A 466 -26.03 0.19 0.02
N PRO A 467 -26.57 1.37 -0.26
CA PRO A 467 -27.56 1.99 0.62
C PRO A 467 -28.91 1.28 0.46
N LEU A 468 -29.59 1.03 1.57
CA LEU A 468 -30.98 0.54 1.61
C LEU A 468 -31.96 1.67 1.95
N TYR A 469 -31.55 2.91 1.75
CA TYR A 469 -32.34 4.09 2.03
C TYR A 469 -32.22 5.07 0.88
N THR A 470 -33.24 5.92 0.74
CA THR A 470 -33.22 7.04 -0.20
C THR A 470 -33.42 8.36 0.55
N ARG A 471 -33.19 9.48 -0.15
CA ARG A 471 -33.55 10.81 0.30
C ARG A 471 -34.80 11.28 -0.42
N VAL A 472 -35.77 11.73 0.37
CA VAL A 472 -36.88 12.54 -0.12
C VAL A 472 -36.41 13.99 -0.12
N TRP A 473 -36.19 14.52 -1.31
CA TRP A 473 -35.79 15.91 -1.51
C TRP A 473 -37.02 16.81 -1.63
N THR A 474 -36.96 17.97 -0.98
CA THR A 474 -37.96 19.02 -1.09
C THR A 474 -37.27 20.27 -1.62
N GLU A 475 -37.71 20.73 -2.80
CA GLU A 475 -37.28 21.97 -3.42
C GLU A 475 -38.40 23.01 -3.34
N THR A 476 -38.07 24.21 -2.89
CA THR A 476 -38.97 25.37 -2.82
C THR A 476 -38.32 26.58 -3.48
N SER A 477 -39.14 27.49 -4.00
CA SER A 477 -38.66 28.78 -4.51
C SER A 477 -38.90 29.83 -3.43
N GLU A 478 -37.84 30.33 -2.80
CA GLU A 478 -37.92 31.38 -1.78
C GLU A 478 -37.06 32.55 -2.25
N ALA A 479 -37.66 33.73 -2.44
CA ALA A 479 -36.98 34.95 -2.89
C ALA A 479 -36.16 34.84 -4.22
N GLY A 480 -36.53 33.92 -5.11
CA GLY A 480 -35.83 33.69 -6.39
C GLY A 480 -34.66 32.71 -6.31
N GLU A 481 -34.37 32.15 -5.13
CA GLU A 481 -33.38 31.09 -4.93
C GLU A 481 -34.07 29.75 -4.62
N ALA A 482 -33.52 28.67 -5.18
CA ALA A 482 -34.01 27.31 -4.94
C ALA A 482 -33.47 26.79 -3.61
N LYS A 483 -34.35 26.65 -2.61
CA LYS A 483 -34.01 26.06 -1.31
C LYS A 483 -34.27 24.57 -1.34
N VAL A 484 -33.22 23.81 -1.01
CA VAL A 484 -33.22 22.34 -1.04
C VAL A 484 -33.09 21.82 0.38
N SER A 485 -33.94 20.84 0.74
CA SER A 485 -33.81 20.08 1.98
C SER A 485 -34.08 18.60 1.71
N SER A 486 -33.64 17.72 2.62
CA SER A 486 -33.84 16.28 2.45
C SER A 486 -34.15 15.55 3.74
N LYS A 487 -34.83 14.40 3.60
CA LYS A 487 -35.00 13.42 4.68
C LYS A 487 -34.70 12.01 4.19
N ALA A 488 -33.86 11.29 4.92
CA ALA A 488 -33.60 9.88 4.65
C ALA A 488 -34.78 9.00 5.09
N ILE A 489 -35.21 8.08 4.24
CA ILE A 489 -36.22 7.06 4.54
C ILE A 489 -35.79 5.69 4.00
N GLY A 490 -36.11 4.63 4.75
CA GLY A 490 -35.92 3.25 4.30
C GLY A 490 -37.00 2.79 3.32
N MET A 491 -36.83 1.57 2.79
CA MET A 491 -37.61 1.04 1.68
C MET A 491 -39.10 0.88 2.00
N GLU A 492 -39.48 0.45 3.21
CA GLU A 492 -40.89 0.34 3.62
C GLU A 492 -41.62 1.70 3.64
N LYS A 493 -40.96 2.71 4.22
CA LYS A 493 -41.50 4.08 4.25
C LYS A 493 -41.61 4.67 2.85
N LEU A 494 -40.65 4.36 1.98
CA LEU A 494 -40.72 4.76 0.58
C LEU A 494 -41.93 4.13 -0.12
N GLN A 495 -42.15 2.82 0.01
CA GLN A 495 -43.30 2.15 -0.60
C GLN A 495 -44.64 2.74 -0.14
N THR A 496 -44.75 3.04 1.16
CA THR A 496 -45.94 3.67 1.74
C THR A 496 -46.16 5.06 1.14
N LEU A 497 -45.12 5.90 1.10
CA LEU A 497 -45.18 7.25 0.52
C LEU A 497 -45.63 7.22 -0.95
N LEU A 498 -45.06 6.34 -1.77
CA LEU A 498 -45.42 6.23 -3.20
C LEU A 498 -46.90 5.84 -3.37
N LYS A 499 -47.39 4.91 -2.55
CA LYS A 499 -48.78 4.47 -2.56
C LYS A 499 -49.75 5.58 -2.12
N GLU A 500 -49.43 6.29 -1.04
CA GLU A 500 -50.24 7.41 -0.53
C GLU A 500 -50.35 8.54 -1.55
N LYS A 501 -49.21 8.89 -2.19
CA LYS A 501 -49.16 9.93 -3.22
C LYS A 501 -49.68 9.45 -4.58
N LYS A 502 -49.95 8.15 -4.74
CA LYS A 502 -50.39 7.52 -6.00
C LYS A 502 -49.44 7.81 -7.17
N VAL A 503 -48.14 7.84 -6.88
CA VAL A 503 -47.09 8.08 -7.85
C VAL A 503 -46.33 6.78 -8.11
N LYS A 504 -45.87 6.61 -9.35
CA LYS A 504 -45.05 5.48 -9.76
C LYS A 504 -43.79 6.03 -10.42
N GLY A 505 -42.64 5.53 -9.99
CA GLY A 505 -41.38 5.93 -10.61
C GLY A 505 -41.15 5.27 -11.97
N SER A 506 -40.23 5.84 -12.72
CA SER A 506 -39.73 5.32 -13.99
C SER A 506 -38.21 5.33 -13.97
N LEU A 507 -37.58 4.42 -14.72
CA LEU A 507 -36.13 4.34 -14.80
C LEU A 507 -35.53 5.64 -15.35
N ASP A 508 -34.73 6.29 -14.52
CA ASP A 508 -33.79 7.32 -14.94
C ASP A 508 -32.48 6.64 -15.35
N ALA A 509 -32.28 6.51 -16.66
CA ALA A 509 -31.12 5.83 -17.22
C ALA A 509 -29.79 6.50 -16.85
N SER A 510 -29.78 7.80 -16.50
CA SER A 510 -28.55 8.52 -16.13
C SER A 510 -28.03 8.10 -14.77
N THR A 511 -28.93 7.77 -13.84
CA THR A 511 -28.58 7.32 -12.49
C THR A 511 -28.65 5.80 -12.33
N GLY A 512 -29.33 5.11 -13.25
CA GLY A 512 -29.57 3.66 -13.17
C GLY A 512 -30.60 3.30 -12.10
N GLN A 513 -31.46 4.25 -11.71
CA GLN A 513 -32.44 4.10 -10.64
C GLN A 513 -33.83 4.48 -11.12
N ASN A 514 -34.86 3.88 -10.53
CA ASN A 514 -36.19 4.41 -10.71
C ASN A 514 -36.31 5.74 -9.96
N TYR A 515 -36.84 6.75 -10.66
CA TYR A 515 -36.98 8.12 -10.17
C TYR A 515 -38.45 8.51 -10.13
N VAL A 516 -38.83 9.31 -9.13
CA VAL A 516 -40.14 9.94 -9.07
C VAL A 516 -40.04 11.41 -8.68
N GLN A 517 -40.88 12.21 -9.30
CA GLN A 517 -41.08 13.63 -9.00
C GLN A 517 -42.56 13.94 -8.90
N PHE A 518 -42.95 14.71 -7.89
CA PHE A 518 -44.32 15.19 -7.73
C PHE A 518 -44.37 16.50 -6.95
N THR A 519 -45.48 17.21 -7.04
CA THR A 519 -45.69 18.49 -6.34
C THR A 519 -46.46 18.26 -5.04
N GLU A 520 -46.07 18.94 -3.98
CA GLU A 520 -46.78 19.00 -2.70
C GLU A 520 -46.88 20.46 -2.23
N GLY A 521 -48.04 21.08 -2.45
CA GLY A 521 -48.20 22.53 -2.27
C GLY A 521 -47.36 23.31 -3.26
N GLU A 522 -46.51 24.22 -2.76
CA GLU A 522 -45.55 24.98 -3.56
C GLU A 522 -44.19 24.25 -3.75
N SER A 523 -44.04 23.08 -3.13
CA SER A 523 -42.80 22.31 -3.14
C SER A 523 -42.76 21.28 -4.25
N ILE A 524 -41.58 21.06 -4.84
CA ILE A 524 -41.28 19.93 -5.71
C ILE A 524 -40.56 18.86 -4.89
N MET A 525 -41.11 17.66 -4.90
CA MET A 525 -40.55 16.49 -4.24
C MET A 525 -39.83 15.62 -5.25
N LYS A 526 -38.59 15.20 -4.96
CA LYS A 526 -37.77 14.35 -5.84
C LYS A 526 -37.19 13.17 -5.07
N ILE A 527 -37.23 11.98 -5.67
CA ILE A 527 -36.75 10.75 -5.04
C ILE A 527 -36.09 9.85 -6.08
N TRP A 528 -34.83 9.48 -5.85
CA TRP A 528 -34.11 8.42 -6.58
C TRP A 528 -34.13 7.16 -5.73
N MET A 529 -34.83 6.13 -6.19
CA MET A 529 -35.23 5.02 -5.34
C MET A 529 -34.12 3.98 -5.24
N GLU A 530 -34.00 3.41 -4.04
CA GLU A 530 -33.34 2.12 -3.81
C GLU A 530 -34.45 1.07 -3.82
N ASP A 531 -34.52 0.31 -4.91
CA ASP A 531 -35.47 -0.77 -5.17
C ASP A 531 -34.78 -1.96 -5.86
N ASP A 532 -35.53 -3.03 -6.13
CA ASP A 532 -35.02 -4.26 -6.75
C ASP A 532 -34.24 -4.00 -8.05
N THR A 533 -34.65 -3.01 -8.86
CA THR A 533 -33.97 -2.66 -10.12
C THR A 533 -32.58 -2.12 -9.82
N SER A 534 -32.49 -1.15 -8.90
CA SER A 534 -31.23 -0.53 -8.53
C SER A 534 -30.30 -1.52 -7.80
N LEU A 535 -30.84 -2.36 -6.91
CA LEU A 535 -30.08 -3.35 -6.17
C LEU A 535 -29.53 -4.45 -7.09
N GLN A 536 -30.33 -4.95 -8.04
CA GLN A 536 -29.86 -5.93 -9.01
C GLN A 536 -28.75 -5.36 -9.89
N SER A 537 -28.86 -4.09 -10.30
CA SER A 537 -27.80 -3.39 -11.04
C SER A 537 -26.49 -3.33 -10.25
N ARG A 538 -26.54 -3.09 -8.94
CA ARG A 538 -25.35 -3.10 -8.07
C ARG A 538 -24.72 -4.49 -7.92
N VAL A 539 -25.53 -5.54 -7.78
CA VAL A 539 -25.03 -6.92 -7.77
C VAL A 539 -24.36 -7.25 -9.11
N ASN A 540 -24.99 -6.92 -10.23
CA ASN A 540 -24.44 -7.13 -11.57
C ASN A 540 -23.13 -6.37 -11.77
N MET A 541 -23.05 -5.13 -11.28
CA MET A 541 -21.83 -4.33 -11.29
C MET A 541 -20.72 -4.98 -10.45
N ALA A 542 -21.02 -5.41 -9.23
CA ALA A 542 -20.05 -6.08 -8.37
C ALA A 542 -19.49 -7.35 -9.02
N LYS A 543 -20.34 -8.17 -9.64
CA LYS A 543 -19.92 -9.35 -10.41
C LYS A 543 -19.08 -8.99 -11.63
N LYS A 544 -19.51 -8.01 -12.42
CA LYS A 544 -18.79 -7.54 -13.62
C LYS A 544 -17.37 -7.09 -13.28
N LEU A 545 -17.21 -6.41 -12.15
CA LEU A 545 -15.91 -5.93 -11.64
C LEU A 545 -15.13 -6.99 -10.85
N LYS A 546 -15.70 -8.19 -10.63
CA LYS A 546 -15.12 -9.25 -9.79
C LYS A 546 -14.76 -8.74 -8.39
N LEU A 547 -15.69 -8.03 -7.77
CA LEU A 547 -15.54 -7.52 -6.41
C LEU A 547 -15.59 -8.67 -5.40
N GLY A 548 -14.98 -8.45 -4.24
CA GLY A 548 -15.03 -9.36 -3.09
C GLY A 548 -16.43 -9.56 -2.52
N GLY A 549 -17.38 -8.66 -2.84
CA GLY A 549 -18.78 -8.81 -2.46
C GLY A 549 -19.57 -7.51 -2.42
N ILE A 550 -20.65 -7.52 -1.65
CA ILE A 550 -21.52 -6.38 -1.35
C ILE A 550 -21.77 -6.27 0.16
N ALA A 551 -22.03 -5.05 0.63
CA ALA A 551 -22.34 -4.77 2.02
C ALA A 551 -23.47 -3.73 2.10
N SER A 552 -24.54 -4.00 2.86
CA SER A 552 -25.75 -3.19 2.84
C SER A 552 -25.91 -2.29 4.07
N TRP A 553 -26.00 -0.97 3.85
CA TRP A 553 -26.23 0.04 4.89
C TRP A 553 -27.68 0.54 4.88
N ASN A 554 -28.49 0.24 5.89
CA ASN A 554 -28.28 -0.79 6.90
C ASN A 554 -29.51 -1.70 6.95
N ARG A 555 -29.39 -2.84 7.62
CA ARG A 555 -30.43 -3.89 7.66
C ARG A 555 -31.82 -3.36 8.01
N SER A 556 -31.92 -2.38 8.92
CA SER A 556 -33.20 -1.86 9.40
C SER A 556 -33.99 -1.05 8.36
N PHE A 557 -33.34 -0.64 7.25
CA PHE A 557 -34.01 0.05 6.15
C PHE A 557 -34.53 -0.89 5.06
N ALA A 558 -34.14 -2.17 5.09
CA ALA A 558 -34.52 -3.18 4.12
C ALA A 558 -36.00 -3.59 4.25
N ILE A 559 -36.55 -4.13 3.15
CA ILE A 559 -37.75 -4.97 3.15
C ILE A 559 -37.35 -6.43 2.88
N PRO A 560 -38.20 -7.44 3.15
CA PRO A 560 -37.83 -8.85 2.95
C PRO A 560 -37.31 -9.17 1.54
N GLU A 561 -37.90 -8.58 0.51
CA GLU A 561 -37.58 -8.80 -0.90
C GLU A 561 -36.14 -8.40 -1.25
N THR A 562 -35.61 -7.38 -0.55
CA THR A 562 -34.24 -6.88 -0.69
C THR A 562 -33.21 -8.01 -0.64
N TRP A 563 -33.35 -8.92 0.31
CA TRP A 563 -32.38 -9.99 0.54
C TRP A 563 -32.37 -11.03 -0.58
N HIS A 564 -33.51 -11.28 -1.23
CA HIS A 564 -33.59 -12.19 -2.37
C HIS A 564 -32.81 -11.66 -3.57
N VAL A 565 -32.85 -10.34 -3.81
CA VAL A 565 -32.05 -9.70 -4.86
C VAL A 565 -30.57 -9.76 -4.51
N LEU A 566 -30.20 -9.36 -3.29
CA LEU A 566 -28.80 -9.29 -2.86
C LEU A 566 -28.13 -10.66 -2.77
N LYS A 567 -28.89 -11.73 -2.46
CA LYS A 567 -28.40 -13.11 -2.47
C LYS A 567 -27.77 -13.49 -3.81
N THR A 568 -28.23 -12.91 -4.92
CA THR A 568 -27.73 -13.26 -6.26
C THR A 568 -26.24 -12.97 -6.44
N ILE A 569 -25.57 -12.24 -5.53
CA ILE A 569 -24.11 -12.07 -5.55
C ILE A 569 -23.35 -13.40 -5.51
N HIS A 570 -23.97 -14.45 -4.97
CA HIS A 570 -23.39 -15.80 -4.87
C HIS A 570 -23.56 -16.67 -6.12
N ASP A 571 -24.34 -16.21 -7.11
CA ASP A 571 -24.64 -17.01 -8.32
C ASP A 571 -23.52 -17.06 -9.36
#